data_AF-A0A6A3TUN8-F1
#
_entry.id   AF-A0A6A3TUN8-F1
#
_cell.length_a   1.000
_cell.length_b   1.000
_cell.length_c   1.000
_cell.angle_alpha   90.00
_cell.angle_beta   90.00
_cell.angle_gamma   90.00
#
_symmetry.space_group_name_H-M   'P 1'
#
loop_
_entity.id
_entity.type
_entity.pdbx_description
1 polymer ?
#
loop_
_entity_poly.entity_id
_entity_poly.type
_entity_poly.pdbx_seq_one_letter_code
_entity_poly.pdbx_strand_id
1 'polypeptide(L)' 'MINLPYGEKTERRMQLLEDAAEHCMPCIDMRLVIKMARHCALSVAAAIRGEPMEYGT' A
#
# COMPACT_ATOMS: atom_id res chain seq x y z
N MET A 1 -15.93 -0.01 27.74
CA MET A 1 -14.79 0.70 27.11
C MET A 1 -13.52 -0.03 27.53
N ILE A 2 -12.94 -0.85 26.65
CA ILE A 2 -11.78 -1.69 27.02
C ILE A 2 -10.53 -0.79 27.03
N ASN A 3 -10.12 -0.37 28.22
CA ASN A 3 -8.81 0.25 28.45
C ASN A 3 -7.75 -0.85 28.41
N LEU A 4 -7.38 -1.23 27.19
CA LEU A 4 -6.27 -2.14 26.97
C LEU A 4 -4.96 -1.39 27.26
N PRO A 5 -4.07 -1.85 28.16
CA PRO A 5 -2.78 -1.24 28.45
C PRO A 5 -2.03 -0.94 27.14
N TYR A 6 -1.35 0.20 27.08
CA TYR A 6 -0.79 0.77 25.85
C TYR A 6 0.11 -0.22 25.06
N GLY A 7 0.75 -1.18 25.75
CA GLY A 7 1.50 -2.28 25.15
C GLY A 7 0.64 -3.24 24.33
N GLU A 8 -0.49 -3.72 24.86
CA GLU A 8 -1.39 -4.64 24.15
C GLU A 8 -2.05 -3.99 22.92
N LYS A 9 -2.29 -2.67 22.93
CA LYS A 9 -2.79 -1.96 21.74
C LYS A 9 -1.77 -1.93 20.61
N THR A 10 -0.49 -1.77 20.96
CA THR A 10 0.62 -1.75 20.02
C THR A 10 0.84 -3.15 19.44
N GLU A 11 0.81 -4.17 20.30
CA GLU A 11 0.94 -5.57 19.89
C GLU A 11 -0.20 -6.01 18.97
N ARG A 12 -1.46 -5.70 19.29
CA ARG A 12 -2.58 -6.00 18.38
C ARG A 12 -2.49 -5.29 17.04
N ARG A 13 -1.96 -4.07 17.00
CA ARG A 13 -1.72 -3.35 15.73
C ARG A 13 -0.62 -4.01 14.92
N MET A 14 0.46 -4.45 15.57
CA MET A 14 1.54 -5.20 14.95
C MET A 14 1.00 -6.48 14.32
N GLN A 15 0.20 -7.24 15.07
CA GLN A 15 -0.36 -8.51 14.61
C GLN A 15 -1.31 -8.32 13.42
N LEU A 16 -2.14 -7.28 13.42
CA LEU A 16 -2.96 -6.94 12.25
C LEU A 16 -2.13 -6.64 10.99
N LEU A 17 -0.98 -6.00 11.15
CA LEU A 17 -0.06 -5.73 10.03
C LEU A 17 0.63 -7.00 9.55
N GLU A 18 1.02 -7.87 10.47
CA GLU A 18 1.62 -9.18 10.16
C GLU A 18 0.63 -10.08 9.43
N ASP A 19 -0.62 -10.20 9.91
CA ASP A 19 -1.68 -10.97 9.25
C ASP A 19 -1.98 -10.41 7.85
N ALA A 20 -2.05 -9.09 7.71
CA ALA A 20 -2.26 -8.44 6.42
C ALA A 20 -1.07 -8.70 5.47
N ALA A 21 0.16 -8.64 5.97
CA ALA A 21 1.34 -8.95 5.20
C ALA A 21 1.34 -10.42 4.77
N GLU A 22 1.06 -11.37 5.67
CA GLU A 22 1.00 -12.79 5.35
C GLU A 22 -0.04 -13.07 4.24
N HIS A 23 -1.19 -12.41 4.29
CA HIS A 23 -2.23 -12.59 3.28
C HIS A 23 -1.94 -11.87 1.96
N CYS A 24 -1.28 -10.71 2.00
CA CYS A 24 -1.01 -9.89 0.83
C CYS A 24 0.29 -10.29 0.11
N MET A 25 1.30 -10.78 0.83
CA MET A 25 2.61 -11.13 0.26
C MET A 25 2.51 -12.16 -0.88
N PRO A 26 1.69 -13.22 -0.79
CA PRO A 26 1.46 -14.13 -1.91
C PRO A 26 0.78 -13.46 -3.12
N CYS A 27 0.03 -12.39 -2.88
CA CYS A 27 -0.64 -11.61 -3.93
C CYS A 27 0.29 -10.59 -4.61
N ILE A 28 1.44 -10.28 -4.00
CA ILE A 28 2.45 -9.37 -4.55
C ILE A 28 3.39 -10.18 -5.45
N ASP A 29 2.94 -10.47 -6.67
CA ASP A 29 3.78 -11.09 -7.68
C ASP A 29 4.71 -10.06 -8.36
N MET A 30 5.83 -10.53 -8.94
CA MET A 30 6.77 -9.67 -9.68
C MET A 30 6.09 -8.91 -10.82
N ARG A 31 5.04 -9.49 -11.42
CA ARG A 31 4.31 -8.88 -12.53
C ARG A 31 3.47 -7.67 -12.06
N LEU A 32 2.90 -7.73 -10.87
CA LEU A 32 2.16 -6.67 -10.21
C LEU A 32 3.11 -5.53 -9.87
N VAL A 33 4.26 -5.84 -9.27
CA VAL A 33 5.29 -4.84 -8.94
C VAL A 33 5.76 -4.11 -10.20
N ILE A 34 6.03 -4.84 -11.29
CA ILE A 34 6.42 -4.24 -12.58
C ILE A 34 5.31 -3.34 -13.14
N LYS A 35 4.04 -3.77 -13.07
CA LYS A 35 2.90 -2.94 -13.51
C LYS A 35 2.78 -1.66 -12.69
N MET A 36 2.91 -1.75 -11.36
CA MET A 36 2.86 -0.59 -10.46
C MET A 36 4.02 0.37 -10.73
N ALA A 37 5.25 -0.15 -10.87
CA ALA A 37 6.42 0.65 -11.20
C ALA A 37 6.26 1.39 -12.53
N ARG A 38 5.75 0.69 -13.57
CA ARG A 38 5.45 1.31 -14.87
C ARG A 38 4.37 2.38 -14.77
N HIS A 39 3.29 2.11 -14.04
CA HIS A 39 2.22 3.08 -13.82
C HIS A 39 2.76 4.34 -13.13
N CYS A 40 3.51 4.19 -12.03
CA CYS A 40 4.14 5.31 -11.35
C CYS A 40 5.08 6.10 -12.27
N ALA A 41 5.93 5.43 -13.05
CA ALA A 41 6.84 6.11 -13.98
C ALA A 41 6.07 6.94 -15.02
N LEU A 42 4.96 6.41 -15.54
CA LEU A 42 4.10 7.14 -16.49
C LEU A 42 3.42 8.34 -15.83
N SER A 43 2.85 8.18 -14.63
CA SER A 43 2.21 9.26 -13.90
C SER A 43 3.19 10.38 -13.52
N VAL A 44 4.41 10.02 -13.09
CA VAL A 44 5.48 10.99 -12.83
C VAL A 44 5.89 11.72 -14.11
N ALA A 45 6.05 11.00 -15.22
CA ALA A 45 6.40 11.62 -16.50
C ALA A 45 5.31 12.57 -17.00
N ALA A 46 4.03 12.21 -16.83
CA ALA A 46 2.87 13.06 -17.13
C ALA A 46 2.88 14.34 -16.28
N ALA A 47 3.12 14.22 -14.98
CA ALA A 47 3.23 15.36 -14.07
C ALA A 47 4.39 16.29 -14.45
N ILE A 48 5.55 15.75 -14.84
CA ILE A 48 6.69 16.54 -15.34
C ILE A 48 6.31 17.32 -16.61
N ARG A 49 5.49 16.74 -17.48
CA ARG A 49 4.98 17.40 -18.70
C ARG A 49 3.85 18.40 -18.43
N GLY A 50 3.38 18.53 -17.19
CA GLY A 50 2.25 19.39 -16.83
C GLY A 50 0.91 18.89 -17.36
N GLU A 51 0.81 17.59 -17.65
CA GLU A 51 -0.46 16.98 -18.04
C GLU A 51 -1.46 17.04 -16.87
N PRO A 52 -2.76 17.29 -17.15
CA PRO A 52 -3.77 17.30 -16.11
C PRO A 52 -3.87 15.93 -15.44
N MET A 53 -4.03 15.92 -14.12
CA MET A 53 -4.14 14.68 -13.37
C MET A 53 -5.52 14.05 -13.57
N GLU A 54 -5.57 12.89 -14.23
CA GLU A 54 -6.79 12.10 -14.37
C GLU A 54 -6.92 11.14 -13.20
N TYR A 55 -7.92 11.39 -12.36
CA TYR A 55 -8.39 10.40 -11.39
C TYR A 55 -9.41 9.50 -12.10
N GLY A 56 -9.32 8.18 -11.88
CA GLY A 56 -10.26 7.23 -12.46
C GLY A 56 -11.72 7.59 -12.12
N THR A 57 -12.65 7.14 -12.97
CA THR A 57 -14.11 7.33 -12.78
C THR A 57 -14.67 6.36 -11.74
#